data_AF-A0A2F0APM5-F1
#
_entry.id   AF-A0A2F0APM5-F1
#
_cell.length_a   1.000
_cell.length_b   1.000
_cell.length_c   1.000
_cell.angle_alpha   90.00
_cell.angle_beta   90.00
_cell.angle_gamma   90.00
#
_symmetry.space_group_name_H-M   'P 1'
#
loop_
_entity.id
_entity.type
_entity.pdbx_description
1 polymer ?
#
loop_
_entity_poly.entity_id
_entity_poly.type
_entity_poly.pdbx_seq_one_letter_code
_entity_poly.pdbx_strand_id
1 'polypeptide(L)'
;MRFVFLALVALIVLPACDDEAAGGSKVVMFGRDMAPAPQLDMGVIPDAATPVMRRNRLVVQGVPEVSMFRGDRAMLSVRFLNADNQPIANGQVTLSPESPQQALVAIRARTVPTDANGTATFEITAQQMDGRTRLKAEADNAEPAFWVIRVNQNPVGEIGVRVTYDAVNGRYEAADIEQISVQLIEGTCESAFTVVPGRRTIDGPAIRPFDGDDLSVIGGVPNGRTFAAVARGRNALNRDIVTGCSEGYTADGGNRVDALVELVDQPLEFKGIFNIEHRINLIGMLEGGGNEDVNEFLDILEIFAALGGANQDGPFPRGNAMIQLLCDRANIGAPLCIAIRAVGAPVIEEWINDQAMANPDVAEALEVLNLLGDIFTNLSDLTIEGEMEFIASYPDEEGYLRDSQSRWQRMRFQWRQDCPFAQPEQCERVFNLADENMGRDTPIQANFDARLTEGETLLIGRHQLGLNYGLFILLALEEWILPQVTNEPAPVQLDALFRQLIDCAALDTQLGLPMGSCDATIIPALSGLLRSQLITINDGTDLLTMEGQVTVADEYPNLKVDRLYDGVWNGYFGEADDRPNPEDLISEVGTFEGCRDTECALLPGAMAEEMGMGVNP
;
A
#
# COMPACT_ATOMS: atom_id res chain seq x y z
N MET A 1 -37.72 13.92 29.00
CA MET A 1 -37.82 15.10 29.89
C MET A 1 -37.37 16.33 29.10
N ARG A 2 -37.93 17.52 29.37
CA ARG A 2 -37.88 18.74 28.52
C ARG A 2 -36.64 19.65 28.76
N PHE A 3 -36.16 20.25 27.64
CA PHE A 3 -35.72 21.65 27.43
C PHE A 3 -34.31 22.20 27.82
N VAL A 4 -33.53 22.52 26.77
CA VAL A 4 -32.93 23.84 26.36
C VAL A 4 -31.72 24.45 27.10
N PHE A 5 -30.65 24.76 26.34
CA PHE A 5 -29.97 26.07 26.32
C PHE A 5 -29.26 26.40 24.97
N LEU A 6 -29.43 27.65 24.51
CA LEU A 6 -28.90 28.37 23.32
C LEU A 6 -27.43 28.84 23.54
N ALA A 7 -26.49 28.92 22.57
CA ALA A 7 -26.29 29.74 21.35
C ALA A 7 -25.45 31.06 21.50
N LEU A 8 -24.78 31.44 20.37
CA LEU A 8 -24.02 32.67 19.97
C LEU A 8 -22.49 32.69 20.22
N VAL A 9 -21.60 33.08 19.26
CA VAL A 9 -21.42 34.42 18.64
C VAL A 9 -20.69 34.37 17.25
N ALA A 10 -21.00 35.32 16.36
CA ALA A 10 -20.36 35.63 15.06
C ALA A 10 -19.36 36.83 15.16
N LEU A 11 -18.41 37.14 14.23
CA LEU A 11 -18.56 37.99 13.01
C LEU A 11 -17.15 38.43 12.45
N ILE A 12 -16.95 38.40 11.11
CA ILE A 12 -16.31 39.39 10.14
C ILE A 12 -14.79 39.75 10.26
N VAL A 13 -13.95 39.78 9.19
CA VAL A 13 -13.64 40.89 8.21
C VAL A 13 -12.71 40.37 7.05
N LEU A 14 -13.00 40.72 5.77
CA LEU A 14 -12.09 40.85 4.57
C LEU A 14 -11.73 42.36 4.37
N PRO A 15 -10.84 42.91 3.48
CA PRO A 15 -10.26 42.38 2.22
C PRO A 15 -8.84 42.92 1.77
N ALA A 16 -8.43 42.57 0.53
CA ALA A 16 -7.60 43.32 -0.47
C ALA A 16 -6.06 43.43 -0.25
N CYS A 17 -5.15 43.53 -1.24
CA CYS A 17 -5.11 44.12 -2.59
C CYS A 17 -3.92 43.52 -3.44
N ASP A 18 -4.07 43.53 -4.78
CA ASP A 18 -3.21 44.09 -5.88
C ASP A 18 -1.66 43.96 -5.82
N ASP A 19 -0.84 43.91 -6.89
CA ASP A 19 -0.96 44.15 -8.34
C ASP A 19 0.36 43.75 -9.06
N GLU A 20 0.30 43.57 -10.38
CA GLU A 20 1.28 43.88 -11.46
C GLU A 20 2.81 43.65 -11.37
N ALA A 21 3.36 42.98 -12.41
CA ALA A 21 4.32 43.52 -13.41
C ALA A 21 5.04 42.34 -14.13
N ALA A 22 4.86 42.06 -15.42
CA ALA A 22 5.24 42.81 -16.64
C ALA A 22 6.76 42.84 -16.94
N GLY A 23 7.13 42.34 -18.13
CA GLY A 23 8.37 42.68 -18.87
C GLY A 23 9.48 41.63 -18.78
N GLY A 24 10.08 41.13 -19.86
CA GLY A 24 10.06 41.62 -21.22
C GLY A 24 10.78 40.67 -22.20
N SER A 25 10.33 40.74 -23.44
CA SER A 25 10.96 40.16 -24.62
C SER A 25 12.35 40.77 -24.87
N LYS A 26 13.29 39.96 -25.35
CA LYS A 26 14.39 40.43 -26.20
C LYS A 26 14.48 39.58 -27.47
N VAL A 27 14.32 40.29 -28.57
CA VAL A 27 14.55 39.89 -29.95
C VAL A 27 15.94 40.41 -30.36
N VAL A 28 16.45 39.88 -31.48
CA VAL A 28 17.53 40.35 -32.37
C VAL A 28 18.95 39.99 -31.85
N MET A 29 19.89 39.41 -32.62
CA MET A 29 20.15 39.56 -34.05
C MET A 29 20.79 38.33 -34.72
N PHE A 30 20.49 38.18 -36.01
CA PHE A 30 21.26 37.43 -36.99
C PHE A 30 22.58 38.16 -37.31
N GLY A 31 23.71 37.47 -37.16
CA GLY A 31 25.02 37.88 -37.68
C GLY A 31 25.43 36.98 -38.84
N ARG A 32 25.30 37.47 -40.07
CA ARG A 32 25.92 36.92 -41.28
C ARG A 32 27.34 37.47 -41.37
N ASP A 33 28.34 36.60 -41.41
CA ASP A 33 29.67 36.93 -41.92
C ASP A 33 29.97 36.08 -43.16
N MET A 34 30.04 36.77 -44.30
CA MET A 34 30.58 36.25 -45.56
C MET A 34 32.08 36.60 -45.60
N ALA A 35 32.92 35.58 -45.70
CA ALA A 35 34.35 35.71 -45.98
C ALA A 35 34.64 35.53 -47.49
N PRO A 36 35.76 36.06 -48.01
CA PRO A 36 35.93 36.47 -49.40
C PRO A 36 36.34 35.36 -50.36
N ALA A 37 36.04 35.58 -51.64
CA ALA A 37 36.48 34.77 -52.77
C ALA A 37 38.01 34.72 -52.90
N PRO A 38 38.60 33.54 -53.21
CA PRO A 38 40.01 33.46 -53.59
C PRO A 38 40.21 33.85 -55.06
N GLN A 39 41.33 34.54 -55.28
CA GLN A 39 41.83 35.06 -56.53
C GLN A 39 42.09 33.96 -57.57
N LEU A 40 41.70 34.23 -58.82
CA LEU A 40 42.06 33.44 -59.98
C LEU A 40 43.49 33.75 -60.42
N ASP A 41 44.32 32.72 -60.40
CA ASP A 41 45.67 32.69 -60.95
C ASP A 41 45.60 32.65 -62.49
N MET A 42 46.33 33.57 -63.13
CA MET A 42 46.46 33.66 -64.58
C MET A 42 47.77 33.00 -65.01
N GLY A 43 47.66 32.03 -65.92
CA GLY A 43 48.66 31.87 -66.97
C GLY A 43 49.16 30.45 -67.19
N VAL A 44 48.56 29.76 -68.15
CA VAL A 44 49.29 28.82 -69.02
C VAL A 44 48.76 28.95 -70.45
N ILE A 45 49.69 29.18 -71.37
CA ILE A 45 49.51 29.31 -72.82
C ILE A 45 49.20 27.92 -73.41
N PRO A 46 48.15 27.71 -74.22
CA PRO A 46 47.97 26.45 -74.93
C PRO A 46 48.65 26.46 -76.29
N ASP A 47 49.45 25.42 -76.50
CA ASP A 47 50.06 24.99 -77.73
C ASP A 47 49.04 24.59 -78.82
N ALA A 48 49.53 24.57 -80.06
CA ALA A 48 48.83 24.41 -81.32
C ALA A 48 47.73 23.32 -81.35
N ALA A 49 46.52 23.74 -81.77
CA ALA A 49 45.33 22.92 -81.90
C ALA A 49 45.43 21.88 -83.01
N THR A 50 45.38 20.61 -82.62
CA THR A 50 44.87 19.51 -83.46
C THR A 50 43.35 19.69 -83.61
N PRO A 51 42.74 19.36 -84.77
CA PRO A 51 41.30 19.51 -84.96
C PRO A 51 40.53 18.55 -84.04
N VAL A 52 40.05 19.06 -82.90
CA VAL A 52 39.19 18.32 -81.97
C VAL A 52 37.83 18.15 -82.64
N MET A 53 37.45 16.91 -82.96
CA MET A 53 36.06 16.60 -83.31
C MET A 53 35.18 17.04 -82.15
N ARG A 54 34.35 18.08 -82.36
CA ARG A 54 33.37 18.52 -81.37
C ARG A 54 32.34 17.41 -81.17
N ARG A 55 32.38 16.73 -80.03
CA ARG A 55 31.40 15.71 -79.62
C ARG A 55 30.34 16.34 -78.73
N ASN A 56 29.21 15.65 -78.55
CA ASN A 56 28.25 16.04 -77.53
C ASN A 56 28.90 15.91 -76.13
N ARG A 57 28.34 16.57 -75.13
CA ARG A 57 28.86 16.48 -73.76
C ARG A 57 27.76 16.42 -72.72
N LEU A 58 28.02 15.67 -71.66
CA LEU A 58 27.21 15.63 -70.46
C LEU A 58 27.86 16.49 -69.36
N VAL A 59 27.12 17.44 -68.81
CA VAL A 59 27.60 18.36 -67.77
C VAL A 59 26.79 18.12 -66.50
N VAL A 60 27.45 17.64 -65.44
CA VAL A 60 26.82 17.47 -64.11
C VAL A 60 26.23 18.80 -63.66
N GLN A 61 24.96 18.78 -63.25
CA GLN A 61 24.28 19.90 -62.63
C GLN A 61 24.32 19.69 -61.10
N GLY A 62 25.17 20.44 -60.40
CA GLY A 62 25.37 20.33 -58.96
C GLY A 62 26.76 19.81 -58.59
N VAL A 63 26.89 19.21 -57.40
CA VAL A 63 28.15 18.68 -56.88
C VAL A 63 28.44 17.28 -57.44
N PRO A 64 29.65 17.02 -57.96
CA PRO A 64 30.02 15.71 -58.50
C PRO A 64 30.33 14.67 -57.42
N GLU A 65 30.55 15.08 -56.17
CA GLU A 65 30.67 14.19 -55.02
C GLU A 65 29.41 14.34 -54.13
N VAL A 66 28.71 13.23 -53.92
CA VAL A 66 27.48 13.18 -53.13
C VAL A 66 27.70 12.24 -51.95
N SER A 67 27.57 12.76 -50.75
CA SER A 67 27.61 11.97 -49.52
C SER A 67 26.18 11.62 -49.10
N MET A 68 25.94 10.35 -48.80
CA MET A 68 24.63 9.82 -48.42
C MET A 68 24.79 8.88 -47.23
N PHE A 69 23.75 8.75 -46.41
CA PHE A 69 23.62 7.71 -45.41
C PHE A 69 22.80 6.53 -45.94
N ARG A 70 22.82 5.39 -45.27
CA ARG A 70 22.11 4.19 -45.73
C ARG A 70 20.60 4.46 -45.80
N GLY A 71 19.99 4.16 -46.94
CA GLY A 71 18.57 4.41 -47.18
C GLY A 71 18.21 5.82 -47.66
N ASP A 72 19.16 6.78 -47.63
CA ASP A 72 18.94 8.12 -48.15
C ASP A 72 18.59 8.10 -49.64
N ARG A 73 17.85 9.10 -50.08
CA ARG A 73 17.53 9.35 -51.49
C ARG A 73 18.18 10.64 -51.95
N ALA A 74 18.75 10.61 -53.15
CA ALA A 74 19.32 11.79 -53.78
C ALA A 74 18.91 11.90 -55.25
N MET A 75 18.81 13.15 -55.72
CA MET A 75 18.51 13.47 -57.12
C MET A 75 19.80 13.91 -57.81
N LEU A 76 20.24 13.15 -58.82
CA LEU A 76 21.40 13.49 -59.64
C LEU A 76 20.92 14.08 -60.96
N SER A 77 21.38 15.26 -61.32
CA SER A 77 20.97 15.92 -62.56
C SER A 77 22.16 16.15 -63.50
N VAL A 78 21.97 15.90 -64.79
CA VAL A 78 22.98 16.13 -65.83
C VAL A 78 22.36 16.81 -67.03
N ARG A 79 23.09 17.75 -67.62
CA ARG A 79 22.67 18.47 -68.82
C ARG A 79 23.38 17.92 -70.05
N PHE A 80 22.62 17.54 -71.05
CA PHE A 80 23.09 17.01 -72.32
C PHE A 80 23.14 18.12 -73.37
N LEU A 81 24.35 18.42 -73.85
CA LEU A 81 24.63 19.49 -74.79
C LEU A 81 25.22 18.93 -76.08
N ASN A 82 24.86 19.53 -77.22
CA ASN A 82 25.49 19.21 -78.50
C ASN A 82 26.88 19.87 -78.63
N ALA A 83 27.53 19.62 -79.77
CA ALA A 83 28.83 20.20 -80.14
C ALA A 83 28.89 21.74 -80.10
N ASP A 84 27.75 22.43 -80.22
CA ASP A 84 27.61 23.89 -80.20
C ASP A 84 27.10 24.43 -78.85
N ASN A 85 27.11 23.59 -77.81
CA ASN A 85 26.64 23.91 -76.46
C ASN A 85 25.14 24.20 -76.34
N GLN A 86 24.33 23.78 -77.32
CA GLN A 86 22.88 23.87 -77.23
C GLN A 86 22.33 22.62 -76.52
N PRO A 87 21.29 22.76 -75.68
CA PRO A 87 20.67 21.63 -75.00
C PRO A 87 19.98 20.69 -76.00
N ILE A 88 20.16 19.39 -75.80
CA ILE A 88 19.47 18.35 -76.57
C ILE A 88 18.25 17.89 -75.77
N ALA A 89 17.05 18.25 -76.21
CA ALA A 89 15.80 17.79 -75.61
C ALA A 89 15.41 16.37 -76.06
N ASN A 90 14.72 15.61 -75.20
CA ASN A 90 14.32 14.21 -75.43
C ASN A 90 15.47 13.25 -75.76
N GLY A 91 16.72 13.62 -75.50
CA GLY A 91 17.87 12.74 -75.61
C GLY A 91 17.88 11.72 -74.47
N GLN A 92 18.18 10.47 -74.78
CA GLN A 92 18.23 9.41 -73.76
C GLN A 92 19.58 9.45 -73.03
N VAL A 93 19.55 9.61 -71.71
CA VAL A 93 20.74 9.52 -70.85
C VAL A 93 20.60 8.28 -69.99
N THR A 94 21.64 7.46 -69.95
CA THR A 94 21.69 6.23 -69.14
C THR A 94 22.67 6.38 -67.98
N LEU A 95 22.24 6.07 -66.77
CA LEU A 95 23.04 6.04 -65.56
C LEU A 95 23.33 4.60 -65.14
N SER A 96 24.61 4.29 -64.96
CA SER A 96 25.07 2.98 -64.50
C SER A 96 26.25 3.12 -63.53
N PRO A 97 26.39 2.20 -62.55
CA PRO A 97 27.62 2.10 -61.78
C PRO A 97 28.77 1.68 -62.69
N GLU A 98 29.95 2.28 -62.51
CA GLU A 98 31.16 1.96 -63.29
C GLU A 98 31.62 0.50 -63.05
N SER A 99 31.38 -0.02 -61.85
CA SER A 99 31.55 -1.43 -61.50
C SER A 99 30.23 -2.01 -60.97
N PRO A 100 29.58 -2.93 -61.71
CA PRO A 100 28.30 -3.53 -61.29
C PRO A 100 28.37 -4.27 -59.94
N GLN A 101 29.55 -4.80 -59.60
CA GLN A 101 29.80 -5.55 -58.37
C GLN A 101 29.93 -4.65 -57.12
N GLN A 102 30.06 -3.33 -57.31
CA GLN A 102 30.26 -2.33 -56.25
C GLN A 102 29.13 -1.28 -56.23
N ALA A 103 27.93 -1.66 -56.66
CA ALA A 103 26.79 -0.77 -56.65
C ALA A 103 26.31 -0.55 -55.20
N LEU A 104 26.73 0.54 -54.58
CA LEU A 104 26.28 0.95 -53.24
C LEU A 104 24.95 1.70 -53.26
N VAL A 105 24.36 1.89 -54.44
CA VAL A 105 23.08 2.60 -54.64
C VAL A 105 22.16 1.82 -55.56
N ALA A 106 20.86 1.85 -55.29
CA ALA A 106 19.82 1.46 -56.23
C ALA A 106 19.43 2.66 -57.09
N ILE A 107 19.37 2.49 -58.41
CA ILE A 107 18.97 3.51 -59.37
C ILE A 107 17.52 3.21 -59.78
N ARG A 108 16.58 4.13 -59.51
CA ARG A 108 15.14 3.89 -59.74
C ARG A 108 14.81 3.71 -61.22
N ALA A 109 15.35 4.56 -62.08
CA ALA A 109 15.24 4.47 -63.54
C ALA A 109 16.63 4.66 -64.14
N ARG A 110 17.14 3.64 -64.85
CA ARG A 110 18.50 3.68 -65.41
C ARG A 110 18.61 4.55 -66.65
N THR A 111 17.54 4.74 -67.40
CA THR A 111 17.52 5.57 -68.61
C THR A 111 16.39 6.59 -68.49
N VAL A 112 16.73 7.86 -68.65
CA VAL A 112 15.80 9.00 -68.50
C VAL A 112 15.96 9.94 -69.69
N PRO A 113 14.87 10.36 -70.36
CA PRO A 113 14.94 11.36 -71.41
C PRO A 113 15.22 12.75 -70.83
N THR A 114 15.96 13.58 -71.55
CA THR A 114 16.20 14.98 -71.18
C THR A 114 14.96 15.86 -71.41
N ASP A 115 14.78 16.86 -70.56
CA ASP A 115 13.74 17.88 -70.69
C ASP A 115 14.03 18.91 -71.80
N ALA A 116 13.19 19.93 -71.94
CA ALA A 116 13.39 21.01 -72.91
C ALA A 116 14.69 21.81 -72.72
N ASN A 117 15.28 21.77 -71.52
CA ASN A 117 16.58 22.39 -71.21
C ASN A 117 17.74 21.41 -71.36
N GLY A 118 17.49 20.22 -71.90
CA GLY A 118 18.48 19.16 -72.05
C GLY A 118 18.87 18.50 -70.73
N THR A 119 18.08 18.60 -69.67
CA THR A 119 18.40 18.07 -68.33
C THR A 119 17.74 16.70 -68.11
N ALA A 120 18.52 15.70 -67.71
CA ALA A 120 18.03 14.42 -67.22
C ALA A 120 18.29 14.30 -65.72
N THR A 121 17.30 13.84 -64.95
CA THR A 121 17.38 13.70 -63.49
C THR A 121 17.13 12.25 -63.07
N PHE A 122 18.02 11.71 -62.25
CA PHE A 122 18.00 10.34 -61.74
C PHE A 122 17.78 10.35 -60.23
N GLU A 123 16.85 9.53 -59.74
CA GLU A 123 16.69 9.25 -58.31
C GLU A 123 17.52 8.01 -57.95
N ILE A 124 18.41 8.18 -56.96
CA ILE A 124 19.20 7.08 -56.39
C ILE A 124 18.85 6.88 -54.92
N THR A 125 18.96 5.64 -54.43
CA THR A 125 18.79 5.28 -53.02
C THR A 125 20.02 4.54 -52.51
N ALA A 126 20.62 5.00 -51.42
CA ALA A 126 21.78 4.34 -50.81
C ALA A 126 21.40 2.96 -50.24
N GLN A 127 22.22 1.94 -50.54
CA GLN A 127 22.04 0.57 -50.05
C GLN A 127 22.66 0.37 -48.66
N GLN A 128 22.66 -0.88 -48.18
CA GLN A 128 23.06 -1.25 -46.82
C GLN A 128 24.58 -1.35 -46.60
N MET A 129 25.40 -1.20 -47.64
CA MET A 129 26.86 -1.29 -47.55
C MET A 129 27.49 0.11 -47.56
N ASP A 130 28.49 0.30 -46.70
CA ASP A 130 29.29 1.52 -46.70
C ASP A 130 30.36 1.48 -47.78
N GLY A 131 30.77 2.67 -48.24
CA GLY A 131 31.92 2.81 -49.12
C GLY A 131 31.74 3.90 -50.14
N ARG A 132 32.44 3.74 -51.26
CA ARG A 132 32.44 4.71 -52.36
C ARG A 132 32.12 3.97 -53.65
N THR A 133 31.17 4.48 -54.42
CA THR A 133 30.85 3.98 -55.77
C THR A 133 30.87 5.14 -56.76
N ARG A 134 31.27 4.86 -58.01
CA ARG A 134 31.27 5.86 -59.08
C ARG A 134 30.12 5.55 -60.04
N LEU A 135 29.28 6.54 -60.27
CA LEU A 135 28.21 6.46 -61.25
C LEU A 135 28.64 7.16 -62.53
N LYS A 136 28.35 6.53 -63.66
CA LYS A 136 28.63 7.01 -65.01
C LYS A 136 27.30 7.29 -65.72
N ALA A 137 27.13 8.52 -66.19
CA ALA A 137 26.08 8.87 -67.14
C ALA A 137 26.62 8.86 -68.57
N GLU A 138 25.90 8.20 -69.46
CA GLU A 138 26.23 8.05 -70.88
C GLU A 138 25.05 8.48 -71.76
N ALA A 139 25.37 9.05 -72.92
CA ALA A 139 24.41 9.42 -73.95
C ALA A 139 25.07 9.29 -75.32
N ASP A 140 24.26 9.31 -76.39
CA ASP A 140 24.76 9.07 -77.74
C ASP A 140 25.78 10.13 -78.20
N ASN A 141 26.94 9.65 -78.67
CA ASN A 141 28.10 10.45 -79.07
C ASN A 141 28.53 11.53 -78.05
N ALA A 142 28.30 11.27 -76.76
CA ALA A 142 28.58 12.19 -75.68
C ALA A 142 29.79 11.75 -74.84
N GLU A 143 30.60 12.71 -74.38
CA GLU A 143 31.55 12.44 -73.31
C GLU A 143 30.79 12.13 -72.00
N PRO A 144 31.14 11.03 -71.29
CA PRO A 144 30.41 10.61 -70.10
C PRO A 144 30.62 11.56 -68.92
N ALA A 145 29.57 11.73 -68.12
CA ALA A 145 29.63 12.46 -66.86
C ALA A 145 29.74 11.47 -65.69
N PHE A 146 30.39 11.89 -64.59
CA PHE A 146 30.61 11.03 -63.44
C PHE A 146 30.17 11.68 -62.14
N TRP A 147 29.60 10.88 -61.25
CA TRP A 147 29.47 11.19 -59.83
C TRP A 147 30.25 10.20 -59.00
N VAL A 148 30.76 10.69 -57.88
CA VAL A 148 31.25 9.88 -56.78
C VAL A 148 30.17 9.88 -55.70
N ILE A 149 29.63 8.71 -55.39
CA ILE A 149 28.71 8.56 -54.26
C ILE A 149 29.48 7.93 -53.11
N ARG A 150 29.46 8.59 -51.95
CA ARG A 150 29.96 8.04 -50.69
C ARG A 150 28.77 7.66 -49.83
N VAL A 151 28.63 6.38 -49.52
CA VAL A 151 27.62 5.88 -48.58
C VAL A 151 28.32 5.68 -47.24
N ASN A 152 27.93 6.46 -46.24
CA ASN A 152 28.43 6.33 -44.88
C ASN A 152 27.41 5.58 -44.02
N GLN A 153 27.86 5.04 -42.88
CA GLN A 153 26.96 4.60 -41.83
C GLN A 153 26.13 5.79 -41.34
N ASN A 154 24.84 5.57 -41.08
CA ASN A 154 24.03 6.57 -40.38
C ASN A 154 24.79 6.98 -39.12
N PRO A 155 24.89 8.29 -38.82
CA PRO A 155 25.57 8.69 -37.60
C PRO A 155 24.83 8.01 -36.45
N VAL A 156 25.58 7.35 -35.56
CA VAL A 156 25.01 6.77 -34.35
C VAL A 156 25.08 7.82 -33.26
N GLY A 157 24.01 7.95 -32.50
CA GLY A 157 23.99 8.76 -31.29
C GLY A 157 24.37 7.93 -30.07
N GLU A 158 24.52 8.62 -28.95
CA GLU A 158 24.59 8.02 -27.62
C GLU A 158 23.39 8.50 -26.81
N ILE A 159 22.81 7.62 -26.00
CA ILE A 159 21.84 8.03 -24.98
C ILE A 159 22.41 7.66 -23.61
N GLY A 160 22.63 8.66 -22.77
CA GLY A 160 23.02 8.48 -21.38
C GLY A 160 21.77 8.42 -20.51
N VAL A 161 21.49 7.28 -19.88
CA VAL A 161 20.36 7.14 -18.96
C VAL A 161 20.87 7.35 -17.54
N ARG A 162 20.59 8.53 -16.99
CA ARG A 162 20.78 8.82 -15.57
C ARG A 162 19.59 8.24 -14.81
N VAL A 163 19.87 7.40 -13.83
CA VAL A 163 18.86 6.73 -13.01
C VAL A 163 18.97 7.25 -11.59
N THR A 164 17.86 7.75 -11.06
CA THR A 164 17.78 8.30 -9.71
C THR A 164 16.74 7.56 -8.89
N TYR A 165 16.98 7.41 -7.58
CA TYR A 165 16.01 6.85 -6.64
C TYR A 165 16.00 7.68 -5.36
N ASP A 166 14.81 8.10 -4.94
CA ASP A 166 14.62 8.88 -3.72
C ASP A 166 14.27 7.95 -2.55
N ALA A 167 15.31 7.46 -1.86
CA ALA A 167 15.15 6.59 -0.71
C ALA A 167 14.41 7.26 0.47
N VAL A 168 14.36 8.60 0.55
CA VAL A 168 13.67 9.30 1.65
C VAL A 168 12.15 9.12 1.55
N ASN A 169 11.64 9.03 0.32
CA ASN A 169 10.22 8.84 0.03
C ASN A 169 9.93 7.42 -0.48
N GLY A 170 10.94 6.56 -0.52
CA GLY A 170 10.86 5.18 -0.97
C GLY A 170 10.88 4.20 0.20
N ARG A 171 10.39 2.98 -0.05
CA ARG A 171 10.36 1.87 0.90
C ARG A 171 11.73 1.22 1.08
N TYR A 172 12.59 1.29 0.07
CA TYR A 172 13.88 0.63 0.05
C TYR A 172 15.01 1.64 0.18
N GLU A 173 16.17 1.17 0.60
CA GLU A 173 17.41 1.93 0.52
C GLU A 173 18.09 1.68 -0.84
N ALA A 174 18.93 2.61 -1.30
CA ALA A 174 19.72 2.39 -2.52
C ALA A 174 20.61 1.14 -2.42
N ALA A 175 21.04 0.80 -1.19
CA ALA A 175 21.83 -0.38 -0.89
C ALA A 175 21.06 -1.71 -1.08
N ASP A 176 19.73 -1.70 -1.05
CA ASP A 176 18.90 -2.88 -1.28
C ASP A 176 18.81 -3.24 -2.78
N ILE A 177 19.20 -2.31 -3.66
CA ILE A 177 19.20 -2.47 -5.11
C ILE A 177 20.59 -2.95 -5.57
N GLU A 178 20.76 -4.26 -5.70
CA GLU A 178 22.01 -4.86 -6.16
C GLU A 178 22.38 -4.53 -7.62
N GLN A 179 21.37 -4.36 -8.48
CA GLN A 179 21.57 -4.12 -9.90
C GLN A 179 20.47 -3.28 -10.50
N ILE A 180 20.83 -2.30 -11.33
CA ILE A 180 19.89 -1.69 -12.27
C ILE A 180 20.15 -2.19 -13.69
N SER A 181 19.11 -2.72 -14.31
CA SER A 181 19.09 -2.98 -15.76
C SER A 181 18.48 -1.79 -16.49
N VAL A 182 19.18 -1.30 -17.50
CA VAL A 182 18.77 -0.14 -18.30
C VAL A 182 18.51 -0.58 -19.73
N GLN A 183 17.39 -0.15 -20.31
CA GLN A 183 17.00 -0.49 -21.67
C GLN A 183 16.43 0.73 -22.40
N LEU A 184 16.74 0.85 -23.69
CA LEU A 184 16.01 1.75 -24.60
C LEU A 184 14.98 0.93 -25.36
N ILE A 185 13.75 1.43 -25.37
CA ILE A 185 12.61 0.79 -26.02
C ILE A 185 12.05 1.76 -27.05
N GLU A 186 11.90 1.32 -28.29
CA GLU A 186 11.27 2.13 -29.34
C GLU A 186 9.75 2.24 -29.06
N GLY A 187 9.27 3.43 -28.70
CA GLY A 187 7.88 3.67 -28.32
C GLY A 187 7.71 4.60 -27.11
N THR A 188 6.61 4.40 -26.38
CA THR A 188 6.24 5.12 -25.14
C THR A 188 6.52 4.27 -23.90
N CYS A 189 6.49 4.89 -22.72
CA CYS A 189 6.57 4.19 -21.43
C CYS A 189 5.43 3.21 -21.22
N GLU A 190 4.19 3.56 -21.60
CA GLU A 190 3.06 2.61 -21.59
C GLU A 190 3.36 1.36 -22.43
N SER A 191 3.98 1.58 -23.59
CA SER A 191 4.39 0.50 -24.46
C SER A 191 5.47 -0.37 -23.79
N ALA A 192 6.42 0.21 -23.05
CA ALA A 192 7.54 -0.48 -22.43
C ALA A 192 7.13 -1.63 -21.48
N PHE A 193 5.98 -1.52 -20.84
CA PHE A 193 5.46 -2.53 -19.90
C PHE A 193 4.51 -3.55 -20.55
N THR A 194 4.15 -3.36 -21.82
CA THR A 194 3.35 -4.33 -22.60
C THR A 194 4.24 -5.17 -23.51
N VAL A 195 3.98 -6.48 -23.56
CA VAL A 195 4.69 -7.39 -24.47
C VAL A 195 4.21 -7.14 -25.90
N VAL A 196 5.00 -6.41 -26.68
CA VAL A 196 4.73 -6.20 -28.11
C VAL A 196 5.74 -7.00 -28.95
N PRO A 197 5.28 -8.03 -29.69
CA PRO A 197 6.14 -8.83 -30.54
C PRO A 197 6.91 -7.98 -31.56
N GLY A 198 8.21 -8.23 -31.70
CA GLY A 198 9.07 -7.55 -32.67
C GLY A 198 9.50 -6.13 -32.27
N ARG A 199 9.18 -5.67 -31.05
CA ARG A 199 9.68 -4.39 -30.56
C ARG A 199 11.20 -4.41 -30.43
N ARG A 200 11.84 -3.35 -30.92
CA ARG A 200 13.28 -3.18 -30.82
C ARG A 200 13.65 -2.68 -29.42
N THR A 201 14.51 -3.40 -28.75
CA THR A 201 15.13 -3.00 -27.49
C THR A 201 16.64 -2.88 -27.69
N ILE A 202 17.27 -1.96 -26.95
CA ILE A 202 18.72 -1.82 -26.88
C ILE A 202 19.09 -1.87 -25.40
N ASP A 203 19.78 -2.92 -24.98
CA ASP A 203 20.22 -3.07 -23.60
C ASP A 203 21.44 -2.19 -23.32
N GLY A 204 21.40 -1.45 -22.22
CA GLY A 204 22.53 -0.71 -21.70
C GLY A 204 23.39 -1.54 -20.75
N PRO A 205 24.59 -1.06 -20.41
CA PRO A 205 25.37 -1.59 -19.30
C PRO A 205 24.54 -1.57 -18.01
N ALA A 206 24.56 -2.66 -17.26
CA ALA A 206 23.97 -2.69 -15.94
C ALA A 206 24.78 -1.83 -14.96
N ILE A 207 24.10 -1.17 -14.04
CA ILE A 207 24.71 -0.38 -12.97
C ILE A 207 24.86 -1.30 -11.74
N ARG A 208 26.09 -1.43 -11.22
CA ARG A 208 26.46 -2.22 -10.03
C ARG A 208 27.78 -1.71 -9.41
N PRO A 209 27.82 -1.43 -8.09
CA PRO A 209 26.67 -1.23 -7.20
C PRO A 209 25.88 0.02 -7.64
N PHE A 210 24.64 0.15 -7.16
CA PHE A 210 23.86 1.38 -7.32
C PHE A 210 24.06 2.29 -6.11
N ASP A 211 24.26 3.59 -6.32
CA ASP A 211 24.49 4.57 -5.25
C ASP A 211 23.38 5.62 -5.07
N GLY A 212 22.31 5.53 -5.87
CA GLY A 212 21.18 6.46 -5.83
C GLY A 212 21.13 7.46 -7.00
N ASP A 213 22.26 7.75 -7.67
CA ASP A 213 22.34 8.63 -8.85
C ASP A 213 23.47 8.18 -9.80
N ASP A 214 23.13 7.22 -10.66
CA ASP A 214 24.08 6.58 -11.55
C ASP A 214 23.75 6.82 -13.03
N LEU A 215 24.74 6.64 -13.90
CA LEU A 215 24.61 6.87 -15.33
C LEU A 215 25.02 5.63 -16.14
N SER A 216 24.09 5.13 -16.96
CA SER A 216 24.36 4.09 -17.96
C SER A 216 24.39 4.70 -19.36
N VAL A 217 25.49 4.54 -20.10
CA VAL A 217 25.64 5.10 -21.45
C VAL A 217 25.43 4.02 -22.52
N ILE A 218 24.48 4.27 -23.42
CA ILE A 218 24.10 3.36 -24.50
C ILE A 218 24.55 3.97 -25.83
N GLY A 219 25.58 3.39 -26.43
CA GLY A 219 26.11 3.81 -27.73
C GLY A 219 25.47 3.07 -28.91
N GLY A 220 25.74 3.55 -30.13
CA GLY A 220 25.26 2.88 -31.34
C GLY A 220 23.77 3.09 -31.63
N VAL A 221 23.15 4.11 -31.01
CA VAL A 221 21.72 4.35 -31.12
C VAL A 221 21.40 4.92 -32.51
N PRO A 222 20.46 4.34 -33.28
CA PRO A 222 20.14 4.84 -34.62
C PRO A 222 19.62 6.29 -34.59
N ASN A 223 20.31 7.19 -35.30
CA ASN A 223 19.91 8.60 -35.39
C ASN A 223 18.48 8.79 -35.90
N GLY A 224 17.80 9.82 -35.36
CA GLY A 224 16.46 10.22 -35.72
C GLY A 224 15.36 9.29 -35.19
N ARG A 225 15.69 8.32 -34.34
CA ARG A 225 14.72 7.46 -33.67
C ARG A 225 14.47 7.93 -32.25
N THR A 226 13.22 7.83 -31.82
CA THR A 226 12.76 8.17 -30.48
C THR A 226 12.61 6.92 -29.63
N PHE A 227 13.08 6.99 -28.38
CA PHE A 227 13.07 5.90 -27.42
C PHE A 227 12.47 6.35 -26.09
N ALA A 228 11.92 5.38 -25.38
CA ALA A 228 11.72 5.42 -23.94
C ALA A 228 12.90 4.73 -23.25
N ALA A 229 13.48 5.38 -22.24
CA ALA A 229 14.49 4.83 -21.36
C ALA A 229 13.79 4.17 -20.16
N VAL A 230 14.09 2.90 -19.91
CA VAL A 230 13.51 2.10 -18.84
C VAL A 230 14.63 1.64 -17.93
N ALA A 231 14.43 1.78 -16.63
CA ALA A 231 15.32 1.25 -15.61
C ALA A 231 14.54 0.30 -14.69
N ARG A 232 15.15 -0.83 -14.34
CA ARG A 232 14.61 -1.79 -13.36
C ARG A 232 15.68 -2.16 -12.36
N GLY A 233 15.45 -1.84 -11.09
CA GLY A 233 16.32 -2.18 -9.97
C GLY A 233 15.93 -3.54 -9.39
N ARG A 234 16.91 -4.43 -9.25
CA ARG A 234 16.78 -5.75 -8.66
C ARG A 234 17.51 -5.85 -7.36
N ASN A 235 16.95 -6.62 -6.44
CA ASN A 235 17.58 -6.96 -5.18
C ASN A 235 18.37 -8.29 -5.25
N ALA A 236 18.87 -8.74 -4.09
CA ALA A 236 19.60 -10.01 -3.90
C ALA A 236 18.84 -11.27 -4.32
N LEU A 237 17.51 -11.21 -4.29
CA LEU A 237 16.64 -12.30 -4.73
C LEU A 237 16.36 -12.26 -6.24
N ASN A 238 17.02 -11.35 -6.98
CA ASN A 238 16.83 -11.12 -8.41
C ASN A 238 15.35 -10.78 -8.76
N ARG A 239 14.65 -10.09 -7.87
CA ARG A 239 13.31 -9.54 -8.10
C ARG A 239 13.41 -8.05 -8.42
N ASP A 240 12.63 -7.59 -9.41
CA ASP A 240 12.53 -6.16 -9.72
C ASP A 240 11.75 -5.49 -8.57
N ILE A 241 12.39 -4.68 -7.73
CA ILE A 241 11.76 -4.00 -6.56
C ILE A 241 11.44 -2.52 -6.83
N VAL A 242 12.14 -1.92 -7.80
CA VAL A 242 11.92 -0.54 -8.24
C VAL A 242 11.97 -0.48 -9.76
N THR A 243 11.18 0.40 -10.35
CA THR A 243 11.18 0.63 -11.80
C THR A 243 10.95 2.08 -12.14
N GLY A 244 11.50 2.52 -13.26
CA GLY A 244 11.28 3.86 -13.78
C GLY A 244 11.21 3.84 -15.29
N CYS A 245 10.50 4.81 -15.86
CA CYS A 245 10.50 5.03 -17.30
C CYS A 245 10.41 6.53 -17.62
N SER A 246 11.15 6.93 -18.65
CA SER A 246 11.12 8.28 -19.18
C SER A 246 11.16 8.23 -20.71
N GLU A 247 10.39 9.07 -21.40
CA GLU A 247 10.19 8.99 -22.85
C GLU A 247 10.50 10.28 -23.62
N GLY A 248 10.56 10.19 -24.95
CA GLY A 248 10.78 11.33 -25.84
C GLY A 248 12.23 11.55 -26.27
N TYR A 249 13.13 10.61 -25.98
CA TYR A 249 14.55 10.76 -26.28
C TYR A 249 14.86 10.40 -27.72
N THR A 250 15.12 11.40 -28.54
CA THR A 250 15.52 11.20 -29.94
C THR A 250 17.02 11.17 -30.06
N ALA A 251 17.57 10.06 -30.56
CA ALA A 251 18.99 9.94 -30.78
C ALA A 251 19.46 10.95 -31.83
N ASP A 252 20.43 11.79 -31.46
CA ASP A 252 21.06 12.75 -32.35
C ASP A 252 22.45 12.23 -32.76
N GLY A 253 22.64 12.07 -34.06
CA GLY A 253 23.83 11.44 -34.62
C GLY A 253 25.12 12.18 -34.24
N GLY A 254 26.03 11.50 -33.55
CA GLY A 254 27.30 12.07 -33.09
C GLY A 254 27.23 12.90 -31.81
N ASN A 255 26.03 13.07 -31.24
CA ASN A 255 25.82 13.73 -29.95
C ASN A 255 25.28 12.73 -28.92
N ARG A 256 25.50 13.05 -27.65
CA ARG A 256 24.90 12.34 -26.53
C ARG A 256 23.66 13.08 -26.04
N VAL A 257 22.57 12.35 -25.84
CA VAL A 257 21.33 12.85 -25.24
C VAL A 257 21.18 12.19 -23.88
N ASP A 258 20.96 12.98 -22.82
CA ASP A 258 20.76 12.45 -21.48
C ASP A 258 19.26 12.29 -21.16
N ALA A 259 18.91 11.10 -20.70
CA ALA A 259 17.61 10.74 -20.19
C ALA A 259 17.66 10.64 -18.66
N LEU A 260 16.70 11.25 -17.98
CA LEU A 260 16.52 11.10 -16.54
C LEU A 260 15.38 10.11 -16.29
N VAL A 261 15.69 9.02 -15.58
CA VAL A 261 14.74 8.00 -15.17
C VAL A 261 14.68 7.95 -13.65
N GLU A 262 13.58 8.47 -13.10
CA GLU A 262 13.26 8.36 -11.68
C GLU A 262 12.67 6.97 -11.41
N LEU A 263 13.26 6.23 -10.48
CA LEU A 263 12.78 4.94 -10.01
C LEU A 263 11.70 5.15 -8.95
N VAL A 264 10.63 4.36 -9.05
CA VAL A 264 9.58 4.25 -8.05
C VAL A 264 9.45 2.81 -7.58
N ASP A 265 8.99 2.62 -6.35
CA ASP A 265 8.79 1.29 -5.78
C ASP A 265 7.73 0.51 -6.54
N GLN A 266 7.96 -0.79 -6.67
CA GLN A 266 6.94 -1.71 -7.15
C GLN A 266 5.83 -1.86 -6.10
N PRO A 267 4.57 -2.05 -6.56
CA PRO A 267 3.45 -2.25 -5.65
C PRO A 267 3.61 -3.54 -4.85
N LEU A 268 3.26 -3.50 -3.56
CA LEU A 268 3.26 -4.67 -2.69
C LEU A 268 2.11 -5.61 -3.04
N GLU A 269 2.37 -6.91 -2.92
CA GLU A 269 1.37 -7.97 -2.97
C GLU A 269 0.78 -8.21 -1.57
N PHE A 270 -0.50 -7.89 -1.40
CA PHE A 270 -1.24 -8.05 -0.14
C PHE A 270 -1.85 -9.44 0.02
N LYS A 271 -2.16 -10.11 -1.09
CA LYS A 271 -2.89 -11.38 -1.06
C LYS A 271 -2.22 -12.40 -0.15
N GLY A 272 -2.95 -12.91 0.84
CA GLY A 272 -2.42 -13.86 1.82
C GLY A 272 -3.27 -13.91 3.08
N ILE A 273 -2.90 -14.82 3.98
CA ILE A 273 -3.50 -14.96 5.31
C ILE A 273 -2.46 -14.44 6.33
N PHE A 274 -2.91 -13.54 7.18
CA PHE A 274 -2.14 -12.96 8.27
C PHE A 274 -2.70 -13.49 9.58
N ASN A 275 -1.85 -14.09 10.40
CA ASN A 275 -2.18 -14.43 11.77
C ASN A 275 -2.14 -13.14 12.58
N ILE A 276 -3.26 -12.75 13.19
CA ILE A 276 -3.42 -11.49 13.90
C ILE A 276 -3.56 -11.76 15.39
N GLU A 277 -2.84 -11.00 16.21
CA GLU A 277 -3.11 -10.84 17.64
C GLU A 277 -3.79 -9.47 17.83
N HIS A 278 -5.02 -9.47 18.32
CA HIS A 278 -5.76 -8.28 18.71
C HIS A 278 -5.69 -8.12 20.22
N ARG A 279 -5.55 -6.89 20.70
CA ARG A 279 -5.74 -6.50 22.11
C ARG A 279 -6.90 -5.54 22.17
N ILE A 280 -8.01 -5.96 22.74
CA ILE A 280 -9.28 -5.25 22.69
C ILE A 280 -9.75 -4.89 24.09
N ASN A 281 -10.11 -3.63 24.28
CA ASN A 281 -10.87 -3.17 25.42
C ASN A 281 -12.37 -3.33 25.14
N LEU A 282 -12.89 -4.51 25.48
CA LEU A 282 -14.28 -4.86 25.20
C LEU A 282 -15.26 -4.03 26.03
N ILE A 283 -14.86 -3.63 27.24
CA ILE A 283 -15.64 -2.72 28.10
C ILE A 283 -15.76 -1.35 27.44
N GLY A 284 -14.65 -0.80 26.93
CA GLY A 284 -14.66 0.44 26.19
C GLY A 284 -15.59 0.36 24.96
N MET A 285 -15.55 -0.74 24.21
CA MET A 285 -16.47 -0.92 23.06
C MET A 285 -17.95 -0.93 23.47
N LEU A 286 -18.27 -1.47 24.66
CA LEU A 286 -19.62 -1.54 25.21
C LEU A 286 -20.14 -0.18 25.67
N GLU A 287 -19.32 0.55 26.42
CA GLU A 287 -19.63 1.92 26.87
C GLU A 287 -19.85 2.87 25.68
N GLY A 288 -19.03 2.73 24.63
CA GLY A 288 -19.12 3.55 23.42
C GLY A 288 -20.39 3.31 22.59
N GLY A 289 -21.10 2.20 22.80
CA GLY A 289 -22.37 1.91 22.12
C GLY A 289 -23.55 2.74 22.64
N GLY A 290 -23.42 3.39 23.80
CA GLY A 290 -24.46 4.22 24.39
C GLY A 290 -25.73 3.46 24.80
N ASN A 291 -25.67 2.13 24.91
CA ASN A 291 -26.79 1.30 25.32
C ASN A 291 -26.95 1.35 26.86
N GLU A 292 -28.10 1.86 27.32
CA GLU A 292 -28.42 1.99 28.75
C GLU A 292 -28.42 0.63 29.47
N ASP A 293 -28.88 -0.44 28.80
CA ASP A 293 -28.92 -1.80 29.38
C ASP A 293 -27.51 -2.37 29.59
N VAL A 294 -26.58 -2.02 28.70
CA VAL A 294 -25.16 -2.40 28.80
C VAL A 294 -24.50 -1.66 29.95
N ASN A 295 -24.78 -0.36 30.12
CA ASN A 295 -24.27 0.41 31.24
C ASN A 295 -24.82 -0.09 32.57
N GLU A 296 -26.12 -0.42 32.66
CA GLU A 296 -26.70 -1.02 33.87
C GLU A 296 -26.02 -2.37 34.21
N PHE A 297 -25.69 -3.16 33.19
CA PHE A 297 -24.96 -4.40 33.39
C PHE A 297 -23.52 -4.18 33.88
N LEU A 298 -22.79 -3.24 33.28
CA LEU A 298 -21.44 -2.86 33.73
C LEU A 298 -21.47 -2.36 35.17
N ASP A 299 -22.46 -1.54 35.54
CA ASP A 299 -22.67 -1.07 36.92
C ASP A 299 -22.90 -2.23 37.90
N ILE A 300 -23.75 -3.20 37.54
CA ILE A 300 -24.01 -4.40 38.36
C ILE A 300 -22.72 -5.18 38.60
N LEU A 301 -21.89 -5.30 37.57
CA LEU A 301 -20.67 -6.07 37.66
C LEU A 301 -19.54 -5.30 38.39
N GLU A 302 -19.43 -3.98 38.24
CA GLU A 302 -18.57 -3.13 39.08
C GLU A 302 -18.96 -3.25 40.55
N ILE A 303 -20.26 -3.32 40.84
CA ILE A 303 -20.74 -3.58 42.19
C ILE A 303 -20.29 -4.96 42.69
N PHE A 304 -20.36 -6.02 41.88
CA PHE A 304 -19.84 -7.33 42.31
C PHE A 304 -18.33 -7.28 42.60
N ALA A 305 -17.55 -6.64 41.73
CA ALA A 305 -16.13 -6.42 41.98
C ALA A 305 -15.89 -5.66 43.30
N ALA A 306 -16.64 -4.59 43.55
CA ALA A 306 -16.55 -3.80 44.78
C ALA A 306 -17.02 -4.56 46.03
N LEU A 307 -17.98 -5.48 45.89
CA LEU A 307 -18.42 -6.37 46.97
C LEU A 307 -17.35 -7.41 47.32
N GLY A 308 -16.64 -7.92 46.33
CA GLY A 308 -15.59 -8.91 46.53
C GLY A 308 -14.27 -8.33 47.01
N GLY A 309 -13.89 -7.14 46.54
CA GLY A 309 -12.62 -6.49 46.86
C GLY A 309 -12.34 -6.43 48.36
N ALA A 310 -11.16 -6.92 48.76
CA ALA A 310 -10.70 -6.94 50.16
C ALA A 310 -10.03 -5.62 50.60
N ASN A 311 -9.86 -4.66 49.69
CA ASN A 311 -9.10 -3.44 49.97
C ASN A 311 -9.98 -2.38 50.64
N GLN A 312 -9.74 -2.16 51.93
CA GLN A 312 -10.21 -0.99 52.69
C GLN A 312 -9.76 0.36 52.08
N ASP A 313 -8.84 0.33 51.11
CA ASP A 313 -8.24 1.51 50.45
C ASP A 313 -8.79 1.78 49.03
N GLY A 314 -9.74 0.98 48.52
CA GLY A 314 -10.44 1.27 47.26
C GLY A 314 -11.43 2.43 47.39
N PRO A 315 -11.83 3.10 46.28
CA PRO A 315 -12.75 4.24 46.32
C PRO A 315 -14.16 3.88 46.84
N PHE A 316 -14.53 2.60 46.90
CA PHE A 316 -15.84 2.12 47.33
C PHE A 316 -15.74 0.95 48.33
N PRO A 317 -15.94 1.17 49.65
CA PRO A 317 -16.09 0.08 50.60
C PRO A 317 -17.31 -0.81 50.28
N ARG A 318 -17.25 -2.11 50.59
CA ARG A 318 -18.28 -3.12 50.26
C ARG A 318 -19.71 -2.69 50.63
N GLY A 319 -19.85 -2.02 51.78
CA GLY A 319 -21.13 -1.49 52.24
C GLY A 319 -21.72 -0.40 51.34
N ASN A 320 -20.87 0.42 50.69
CA ASN A 320 -21.31 1.43 49.74
C ASN A 320 -21.83 0.79 48.45
N ALA A 321 -21.15 -0.25 47.95
CA ALA A 321 -21.54 -0.97 46.75
C ALA A 321 -22.90 -1.68 46.92
N MET A 322 -23.10 -2.36 48.05
CA MET A 322 -24.39 -3.01 48.37
C MET A 322 -25.54 -2.00 48.44
N ILE A 323 -25.33 -0.85 49.07
CA ILE A 323 -26.37 0.20 49.14
C ILE A 323 -26.64 0.80 47.77
N GLN A 324 -25.61 0.98 46.94
CA GLN A 324 -25.79 1.48 45.60
C GLN A 324 -26.69 0.56 44.78
N LEU A 325 -26.42 -0.75 44.79
CA LEU A 325 -27.26 -1.74 44.13
C LEU A 325 -28.71 -1.68 44.61
N LEU A 326 -28.92 -1.57 45.93
CA LEU A 326 -30.25 -1.47 46.51
C LEU A 326 -30.96 -0.17 46.10
N CYS A 327 -30.24 0.95 46.04
CA CYS A 327 -30.79 2.23 45.63
C CYS A 327 -31.17 2.25 44.15
N ASP A 328 -30.29 1.77 43.29
CA ASP A 328 -30.50 1.75 41.84
C ASP A 328 -31.67 0.84 41.52
N ARG A 329 -31.71 -0.35 42.13
CA ARG A 329 -32.80 -1.29 41.94
C ARG A 329 -34.15 -0.80 42.48
N ALA A 330 -34.14 -0.10 43.62
CA ALA A 330 -35.35 0.48 44.20
C ALA A 330 -35.72 1.84 43.59
N ASN A 331 -34.96 2.34 42.60
CA ASN A 331 -35.09 3.65 41.98
C ASN A 331 -35.20 4.77 43.05
N ILE A 332 -34.34 4.70 44.05
CA ILE A 332 -34.27 5.67 45.14
C ILE A 332 -33.49 6.89 44.66
N GLY A 333 -34.13 8.05 44.60
CA GLY A 333 -33.48 9.28 44.15
C GLY A 333 -32.18 9.60 44.89
N ALA A 334 -31.19 10.12 44.15
CA ALA A 334 -29.82 10.35 44.63
C ALA A 334 -29.70 11.01 46.02
N PRO A 335 -30.48 12.04 46.41
CA PRO A 335 -30.36 12.66 47.74
C PRO A 335 -30.69 11.69 48.89
N LEU A 336 -31.66 10.81 48.68
CA LEU A 336 -32.05 9.81 49.67
C LEU A 336 -31.04 8.66 49.69
N CYS A 337 -30.54 8.24 48.52
CA CYS A 337 -29.50 7.22 48.46
C CYS A 337 -28.20 7.65 49.15
N ILE A 338 -27.76 8.91 48.96
CA ILE A 338 -26.58 9.46 49.66
C ILE A 338 -26.77 9.40 51.18
N ALA A 339 -27.97 9.72 51.68
CA ALA A 339 -28.27 9.66 53.11
C ALA A 339 -28.28 8.23 53.65
N ILE A 340 -28.84 7.28 52.89
CA ILE A 340 -28.83 5.85 53.24
C ILE A 340 -27.40 5.32 53.23
N ARG A 341 -26.60 5.68 52.22
CA ARG A 341 -25.19 5.29 52.08
C ARG A 341 -24.35 5.77 53.26
N ALA A 342 -24.48 7.04 53.65
CA ALA A 342 -23.71 7.63 54.75
C ALA A 342 -23.93 6.95 56.11
N VAL A 343 -25.10 6.34 56.33
CA VAL A 343 -25.46 5.70 57.61
C VAL A 343 -25.39 4.18 57.53
N GLY A 344 -25.88 3.59 56.44
CA GLY A 344 -26.02 2.15 56.28
C GLY A 344 -24.74 1.47 55.82
N ALA A 345 -23.87 2.15 55.06
CA ALA A 345 -22.71 1.49 54.47
C ALA A 345 -21.73 0.98 55.52
N PRO A 346 -21.36 1.75 56.56
CA PRO A 346 -20.49 1.25 57.62
C PRO A 346 -21.10 0.04 58.36
N VAL A 347 -22.43 0.04 58.56
CA VAL A 347 -23.14 -1.05 59.25
C VAL A 347 -23.17 -2.32 58.41
N ILE A 348 -23.43 -2.20 57.11
CA ILE A 348 -23.43 -3.33 56.18
C ILE A 348 -22.01 -3.86 56.01
N GLU A 349 -21.01 -3.00 55.95
CA GLU A 349 -19.61 -3.40 55.86
C GLU A 349 -19.15 -4.17 57.11
N GLU A 350 -19.45 -3.66 58.31
CA GLU A 350 -19.19 -4.36 59.57
C GLU A 350 -19.91 -5.72 59.59
N TRP A 351 -21.17 -5.77 59.16
CA TRP A 351 -21.93 -7.02 59.06
C TRP A 351 -21.33 -8.02 58.06
N ILE A 352 -20.96 -7.58 56.85
CA ILE A 352 -20.33 -8.45 55.83
C ILE A 352 -19.02 -9.01 56.36
N ASN A 353 -18.18 -8.19 57.00
CA ASN A 353 -16.90 -8.61 57.54
C ASN A 353 -17.09 -9.58 58.73
N ASP A 354 -18.05 -9.32 59.62
CA ASP A 354 -18.39 -10.23 60.72
C ASP A 354 -18.89 -11.57 60.21
N GLN A 355 -19.72 -11.59 59.15
CA GLN A 355 -20.18 -12.84 58.53
C GLN A 355 -19.04 -13.59 57.84
N ALA A 356 -18.18 -12.90 57.09
CA ALA A 356 -17.01 -13.51 56.46
C ALA A 356 -16.04 -14.13 57.48
N MET A 357 -15.87 -13.48 58.65
CA MET A 357 -15.06 -14.03 59.73
C MET A 357 -15.73 -15.20 60.46
N ALA A 358 -17.06 -15.19 60.58
CA ALA A 358 -17.82 -16.22 61.28
C ALA A 358 -18.12 -17.44 60.42
N ASN A 359 -18.19 -17.28 59.10
CA ASN A 359 -18.54 -18.33 58.15
C ASN A 359 -17.52 -18.38 56.98
N PRO A 360 -16.69 -19.44 56.89
CA PRO A 360 -15.72 -19.59 55.81
C PRO A 360 -16.37 -19.58 54.41
N ASP A 361 -17.60 -20.08 54.29
CA ASP A 361 -18.34 -20.11 53.02
C ASP A 361 -18.65 -18.67 52.52
N VAL A 362 -18.85 -17.71 53.45
CA VAL A 362 -19.06 -16.30 53.12
C VAL A 362 -17.73 -15.62 52.75
N ALA A 363 -16.61 -16.03 53.34
CA ALA A 363 -15.30 -15.53 52.92
C ALA A 363 -14.96 -16.00 51.50
N GLU A 364 -15.20 -17.28 51.22
CA GLU A 364 -15.04 -17.89 49.88
C GLU A 364 -15.96 -17.18 48.87
N ALA A 365 -17.24 -16.97 49.20
CA ALA A 365 -18.19 -16.19 48.41
C ALA A 365 -17.69 -14.79 48.02
N LEU A 366 -17.08 -14.05 48.95
CA LEU A 366 -16.54 -12.72 48.67
C LEU A 366 -15.29 -12.80 47.80
N GLU A 367 -14.48 -13.85 47.94
CA GLU A 367 -13.36 -14.13 47.04
C GLU A 367 -13.86 -14.39 45.61
N VAL A 368 -14.98 -15.11 45.43
CA VAL A 368 -15.65 -15.27 44.13
C VAL A 368 -16.03 -13.93 43.53
N LEU A 369 -16.67 -13.05 44.31
CA LEU A 369 -17.08 -11.74 43.82
C LEU A 369 -15.86 -10.89 43.44
N ASN A 370 -14.73 -11.06 44.12
CA ASN A 370 -13.49 -10.36 43.80
C ASN A 370 -12.94 -10.87 42.46
N LEU A 371 -13.03 -12.18 42.26
CA LEU A 371 -12.66 -12.85 41.03
C LEU A 371 -13.49 -12.39 39.84
N LEU A 372 -14.78 -12.11 40.04
CA LEU A 372 -15.61 -11.47 39.01
C LEU A 372 -15.07 -10.09 38.61
N GLY A 373 -14.45 -9.36 39.53
CA GLY A 373 -13.76 -8.10 39.23
C GLY A 373 -12.49 -8.27 38.40
N ASP A 374 -11.75 -9.37 38.56
CA ASP A 374 -10.61 -9.68 37.69
C ASP A 374 -11.06 -9.95 36.24
N ILE A 375 -12.28 -10.46 36.04
CA ILE A 375 -12.86 -10.60 34.70
C ILE A 375 -12.95 -9.24 34.01
N PHE A 376 -13.30 -8.16 34.71
CA PHE A 376 -13.35 -6.81 34.12
C PHE A 376 -12.00 -6.38 33.60
N THR A 377 -11.00 -6.53 34.45
CA THR A 377 -9.63 -6.20 34.08
C THR A 377 -9.23 -7.01 32.84
N ASN A 378 -9.62 -8.28 32.77
CA ASN A 378 -9.34 -9.15 31.64
C ASN A 378 -10.15 -8.82 30.37
N LEU A 379 -11.40 -8.34 30.51
CA LEU A 379 -12.21 -7.89 29.37
C LEU A 379 -11.76 -6.52 28.85
N SER A 380 -11.09 -5.71 29.68
CA SER A 380 -10.45 -4.46 29.24
C SER A 380 -9.13 -4.65 28.50
N ASP A 381 -8.51 -5.83 28.61
CA ASP A 381 -7.26 -6.20 27.92
C ASP A 381 -7.39 -7.60 27.30
N LEU A 382 -8.50 -7.81 26.57
CA LEU A 382 -8.80 -9.10 25.96
C LEU A 382 -7.88 -9.33 24.77
N THR A 383 -7.10 -10.41 24.83
CA THR A 383 -6.31 -10.84 23.67
C THR A 383 -7.14 -11.78 22.80
N ILE A 384 -7.23 -11.50 21.51
CA ILE A 384 -7.94 -12.34 20.53
C ILE A 384 -6.95 -12.72 19.45
N GLU A 385 -6.84 -14.00 19.16
CA GLU A 385 -6.04 -14.50 18.05
C GLU A 385 -6.97 -14.84 16.89
N GLY A 386 -6.61 -14.38 15.70
CA GLY A 386 -7.43 -14.51 14.52
C GLY A 386 -6.60 -14.53 13.24
N GLU A 387 -7.33 -14.45 12.14
CA GLU A 387 -6.78 -14.37 10.79
C GLU A 387 -7.38 -13.17 10.06
N MET A 388 -6.56 -12.47 9.29
CA MET A 388 -7.02 -11.59 8.22
C MET A 388 -6.59 -12.17 6.87
N GLU A 389 -7.54 -12.40 5.99
CA GLU A 389 -7.30 -12.86 4.63
C GLU A 389 -7.56 -11.74 3.63
N PHE A 390 -6.50 -11.32 2.93
CA PHE A 390 -6.61 -10.44 1.78
C PHE A 390 -6.74 -11.29 0.52
N ILE A 391 -7.84 -11.13 -0.21
CA ILE A 391 -8.13 -11.93 -1.42
C ILE A 391 -7.43 -11.34 -2.65
N ALA A 392 -7.36 -10.01 -2.73
CA ALA A 392 -6.75 -9.27 -3.83
C ALA A 392 -5.23 -9.16 -3.67
N SER A 393 -4.48 -9.40 -4.75
CA SER A 393 -3.01 -9.23 -4.75
C SER A 393 -2.63 -7.75 -4.68
N TYR A 394 -3.37 -6.88 -5.35
CA TYR A 394 -3.07 -5.45 -5.45
C TYR A 394 -4.34 -4.63 -5.22
N PRO A 395 -4.23 -3.39 -4.71
CA PRO A 395 -5.35 -2.46 -4.68
C PRO A 395 -5.91 -2.19 -6.08
N ASP A 396 -7.22 -1.91 -6.17
CA ASP A 396 -7.85 -1.46 -7.41
C ASP A 396 -7.44 -0.02 -7.80
N GLU A 397 -7.98 0.51 -8.90
CA GLU A 397 -7.66 1.87 -9.38
C GLU A 397 -8.03 2.98 -8.36
N GLU A 398 -8.93 2.69 -7.41
CA GLU A 398 -9.34 3.60 -6.34
C GLU A 398 -8.50 3.39 -5.05
N GLY A 399 -7.61 2.40 -5.05
CA GLY A 399 -6.75 2.03 -3.93
C GLY A 399 -7.38 1.05 -2.95
N TYR A 400 -8.45 0.33 -3.32
CA TYR A 400 -9.14 -0.60 -2.43
C TYR A 400 -8.71 -2.06 -2.59
N LEU A 401 -8.60 -2.76 -1.47
CA LEU A 401 -8.54 -4.22 -1.32
C LEU A 401 -9.92 -4.70 -0.87
N ARG A 402 -10.72 -5.20 -1.81
CA ARG A 402 -12.12 -5.57 -1.57
C ARG A 402 -12.31 -7.02 -1.15
N ASP A 403 -13.42 -7.27 -0.47
CA ASP A 403 -13.87 -8.60 -0.07
C ASP A 403 -12.87 -9.36 0.82
N SER A 404 -12.00 -8.64 1.54
CA SER A 404 -11.10 -9.23 2.54
C SER A 404 -11.90 -9.78 3.71
N GLN A 405 -11.33 -10.70 4.48
CA GLN A 405 -12.03 -11.40 5.56
C GLN A 405 -11.25 -11.30 6.86
N SER A 406 -11.93 -11.07 7.97
CA SER A 406 -11.40 -11.22 9.32
C SER A 406 -12.10 -12.38 10.00
N ARG A 407 -11.35 -13.25 10.68
CA ARG A 407 -11.85 -14.41 11.42
C ARG A 407 -11.22 -14.42 12.81
N TRP A 408 -12.03 -14.47 13.86
CA TRP A 408 -11.52 -14.69 15.21
C TRP A 408 -11.56 -16.17 15.54
N GLN A 409 -10.43 -16.70 15.99
CA GLN A 409 -10.25 -18.12 16.24
C GLN A 409 -10.16 -18.44 17.72
N ARG A 410 -9.40 -17.63 18.48
CA ARG A 410 -9.14 -17.88 19.88
C ARG A 410 -9.25 -16.61 20.71
N MET A 411 -9.67 -16.76 21.95
CA MET A 411 -9.58 -15.70 22.96
C MET A 411 -8.62 -16.14 24.05
N ARG A 412 -7.78 -15.24 24.51
CA ARG A 412 -6.77 -15.45 25.54
C ARG A 412 -7.04 -14.50 26.70
N PHE A 413 -7.11 -15.08 27.90
CA PHE A 413 -7.35 -14.35 29.13
C PHE A 413 -6.18 -14.59 30.09
N GLN A 414 -5.73 -13.52 30.74
CA GLN A 414 -4.71 -13.62 31.78
C GLN A 414 -5.35 -13.71 33.16
N TRP A 415 -5.30 -14.89 33.75
CA TRP A 415 -5.86 -15.14 35.07
C TRP A 415 -4.86 -14.78 36.18
N ARG A 416 -5.24 -13.92 37.13
CA ARG A 416 -4.30 -13.45 38.16
C ARG A 416 -4.32 -14.27 39.45
N GLN A 417 -5.45 -14.90 39.79
CA GLN A 417 -5.57 -15.68 41.02
C GLN A 417 -4.72 -16.94 40.95
N ASP A 418 -3.93 -17.20 42.00
CA ASP A 418 -2.97 -18.31 42.11
C ASP A 418 -1.93 -18.40 40.98
N CYS A 419 -1.72 -17.29 40.26
CA CYS A 419 -0.69 -17.16 39.25
C CYS A 419 0.68 -16.89 39.91
N PRO A 420 1.64 -17.84 39.91
CA PRO A 420 2.98 -17.52 40.35
C PRO A 420 3.61 -16.52 39.37
N PHE A 421 4.05 -15.36 39.87
CA PHE A 421 4.75 -14.32 39.09
C PHE A 421 5.91 -14.86 38.22
N ALA A 422 6.47 -16.03 38.56
CA ALA A 422 7.56 -16.65 37.82
C ALA A 422 7.13 -17.41 36.55
N GLN A 423 5.84 -17.68 36.32
CA GLN A 423 5.34 -18.51 35.21
C GLN A 423 4.01 -17.96 34.64
N PRO A 424 4.02 -16.76 34.01
CA PRO A 424 2.82 -16.11 33.50
C PRO A 424 2.05 -16.95 32.47
N GLU A 425 2.74 -17.83 31.73
CA GLU A 425 2.11 -18.76 30.79
C GLU A 425 1.15 -19.77 31.47
N GLN A 426 1.33 -20.09 32.75
CA GLN A 426 0.41 -20.96 33.49
C GLN A 426 -0.90 -20.27 33.87
N CYS A 427 -0.91 -18.96 33.73
CA CYS A 427 -1.98 -18.07 34.10
C CYS A 427 -2.83 -17.71 32.88
N GLU A 428 -2.39 -18.14 31.70
CA GLU A 428 -3.14 -17.95 30.49
C GLU A 428 -4.20 -19.04 30.33
N ARG A 429 -5.37 -18.62 29.85
CA ARG A 429 -6.44 -19.53 29.42
C ARG A 429 -6.83 -19.19 27.99
N VAL A 430 -6.90 -20.22 27.15
CA VAL A 430 -7.19 -20.11 25.73
C VAL A 430 -8.53 -20.73 25.44
N PHE A 431 -9.37 -20.02 24.70
CA PHE A 431 -10.71 -20.42 24.32
C PHE A 431 -10.83 -20.46 22.80
N ASN A 432 -11.17 -21.63 22.25
CA ASN A 432 -11.30 -21.79 20.80
C ASN A 432 -12.71 -21.43 20.36
N LEU A 433 -12.90 -20.28 19.71
CA LEU A 433 -14.21 -19.77 19.28
C LEU A 433 -14.97 -20.65 18.29
N ALA A 434 -14.31 -21.67 17.73
CA ALA A 434 -14.87 -22.66 16.82
C ALA A 434 -15.26 -23.98 17.51
N ASP A 435 -15.25 -24.06 18.85
CA ASP A 435 -15.67 -25.26 19.58
C ASP A 435 -17.19 -25.48 19.44
N GLU A 436 -17.60 -26.68 19.02
CA GLU A 436 -19.00 -27.10 18.86
C GLU A 436 -19.81 -26.91 20.16
N ASN A 437 -19.13 -26.94 21.32
CA ASN A 437 -19.76 -26.73 22.63
C ASN A 437 -20.32 -25.31 22.82
N MET A 438 -19.94 -24.34 21.99
CA MET A 438 -20.49 -22.97 22.03
C MET A 438 -21.79 -22.82 21.24
N GLY A 439 -22.30 -23.90 20.64
CA GLY A 439 -23.49 -23.84 19.79
C GLY A 439 -23.26 -23.04 18.50
N ARG A 440 -22.01 -22.83 18.10
CA ARG A 440 -21.63 -22.19 16.84
C ARG A 440 -20.83 -23.18 15.99
N ASP A 441 -21.36 -23.50 14.82
CA ASP A 441 -20.66 -24.30 13.81
C ASP A 441 -19.64 -23.46 13.00
N THR A 442 -19.61 -22.14 13.21
CA THR A 442 -18.79 -21.21 12.42
C THR A 442 -18.05 -20.19 13.29
N PRO A 443 -16.76 -19.94 13.03
CA PRO A 443 -15.99 -18.90 13.71
C PRO A 443 -16.62 -17.52 13.51
N ILE A 444 -16.35 -16.60 14.44
CA ILE A 444 -16.74 -15.20 14.27
C ILE A 444 -15.97 -14.67 13.06
N GLN A 445 -16.71 -14.22 12.05
CA GLN A 445 -16.11 -13.75 10.81
C GLN A 445 -16.85 -12.52 10.28
N ALA A 446 -16.11 -11.65 9.59
CA ALA A 446 -16.64 -10.48 8.91
C ALA A 446 -15.88 -10.25 7.61
N ASN A 447 -16.57 -9.74 6.60
CA ASN A 447 -15.92 -9.23 5.40
C ASN A 447 -15.64 -7.73 5.58
N PHE A 448 -14.51 -7.27 5.09
CA PHE A 448 -14.12 -5.86 5.11
C PHE A 448 -13.45 -5.46 3.81
N ASP A 449 -13.60 -4.18 3.48
CA ASP A 449 -12.79 -3.52 2.45
C ASP A 449 -11.67 -2.75 3.16
N ALA A 450 -10.47 -2.70 2.57
CA ALA A 450 -9.38 -1.84 3.06
C ALA A 450 -8.92 -0.89 1.95
N ARG A 451 -8.38 0.27 2.31
CA ARG A 451 -7.83 1.24 1.36
C ARG A 451 -6.39 1.57 1.71
N LEU A 452 -5.50 1.47 0.73
CA LEU A 452 -4.10 1.87 0.89
C LEU A 452 -3.99 3.39 0.79
N THR A 453 -3.43 4.01 1.82
CA THR A 453 -3.11 5.44 1.91
C THR A 453 -1.62 5.61 2.17
N GLU A 454 -1.01 6.64 1.57
CA GLU A 454 0.39 7.00 1.83
C GLU A 454 1.41 5.87 1.58
N GLY A 455 1.06 4.90 0.72
CA GLY A 455 1.95 3.81 0.30
C GLY A 455 2.14 2.66 1.30
N GLU A 456 1.89 2.90 2.59
CA GLU A 456 2.19 1.95 3.68
C GLU A 456 1.09 1.83 4.74
N THR A 457 0.10 2.72 4.78
CA THR A 457 -1.00 2.64 5.74
C THR A 457 -2.24 2.05 5.07
N LEU A 458 -2.79 0.98 5.64
CA LEU A 458 -4.09 0.44 5.27
C LEU A 458 -5.17 0.98 6.19
N LEU A 459 -6.14 1.70 5.64
CA LEU A 459 -7.38 2.03 6.31
C LEU A 459 -8.36 0.86 6.16
N ILE A 460 -8.66 0.17 7.26
CA ILE A 460 -9.62 -0.92 7.30
C ILE A 460 -11.01 -0.32 7.43
N GLY A 461 -11.82 -0.53 6.40
CA GLY A 461 -13.18 -0.08 6.33
C GLY A 461 -14.07 -0.75 7.37
N ARG A 462 -15.20 -0.09 7.62
CA ARG A 462 -16.20 -0.55 8.57
C ARG A 462 -16.72 -1.94 8.22
N HIS A 463 -16.77 -2.81 9.20
CA HIS A 463 -17.34 -4.14 9.10
C HIS A 463 -17.99 -4.57 10.41
N GLN A 464 -18.84 -5.60 10.36
CA GLN A 464 -19.61 -6.06 11.51
C GLN A 464 -19.30 -7.52 11.81
N LEU A 465 -18.98 -7.79 13.07
CA LEU A 465 -18.74 -9.12 13.62
C LEU A 465 -19.95 -9.52 14.47
N GLY A 466 -20.52 -10.69 14.17
CA GLY A 466 -21.60 -11.25 14.97
C GLY A 466 -21.08 -11.82 16.29
N LEU A 467 -21.16 -11.05 17.37
CA LEU A 467 -20.65 -11.39 18.70
C LEU A 467 -21.80 -11.43 19.71
N ASN A 468 -22.09 -12.61 20.27
CA ASN A 468 -23.03 -12.71 21.40
C ASN A 468 -22.26 -12.48 22.70
N TYR A 469 -22.14 -11.22 23.11
CA TYR A 469 -21.34 -10.82 24.27
C TYR A 469 -21.79 -11.51 25.56
N GLY A 470 -23.11 -11.59 25.78
CA GLY A 470 -23.70 -12.26 26.93
C GLY A 470 -23.32 -13.73 27.05
N LEU A 471 -23.31 -14.44 25.92
CA LEU A 471 -22.87 -15.83 25.83
C LEU A 471 -21.38 -15.97 26.12
N PHE A 472 -20.53 -15.04 25.68
CA PHE A 472 -19.09 -15.08 26.00
C PHE A 472 -18.83 -14.93 27.49
N ILE A 473 -19.50 -13.99 28.16
CA ILE A 473 -19.39 -13.85 29.62
C ILE A 473 -19.85 -15.13 30.29
N LEU A 474 -21.01 -15.65 29.87
CA LEU A 474 -21.57 -16.85 30.49
C LEU A 474 -20.63 -18.05 30.32
N LEU A 475 -20.03 -18.23 29.15
CA LEU A 475 -19.06 -19.30 28.90
C LEU A 475 -17.79 -19.12 29.74
N ALA A 476 -17.21 -17.91 29.78
CA ALA A 476 -16.07 -17.64 30.64
C ALA A 476 -16.40 -17.98 32.11
N LEU A 477 -17.58 -17.56 32.56
CA LEU A 477 -18.07 -17.82 33.91
C LEU A 477 -18.23 -19.31 34.20
N GLU A 478 -19.02 -20.03 33.41
CA GLU A 478 -19.38 -21.43 33.67
C GLU A 478 -18.23 -22.41 33.40
N GLU A 479 -17.35 -22.13 32.45
CA GLU A 479 -16.24 -23.03 32.11
C GLU A 479 -15.00 -22.83 33.00
N TRP A 480 -14.74 -21.61 33.49
CA TRP A 480 -13.48 -21.32 34.17
C TRP A 480 -13.64 -20.76 35.57
N ILE A 481 -14.40 -19.67 35.73
CA ILE A 481 -14.48 -19.00 37.03
C ILE A 481 -15.20 -19.90 38.03
N LEU A 482 -16.39 -20.38 37.69
CA LEU A 482 -17.18 -21.20 38.60
C LEU A 482 -16.48 -22.50 38.97
N PRO A 483 -15.86 -23.26 38.05
CA PRO A 483 -15.09 -24.46 38.40
C PRO A 483 -13.94 -24.24 39.39
N GLN A 484 -13.22 -23.12 39.28
CA GLN A 484 -12.16 -22.80 40.25
C GLN A 484 -12.74 -22.46 41.62
N VAL A 485 -13.83 -21.69 41.60
CA VAL A 485 -14.53 -21.21 42.80
C VAL A 485 -15.19 -22.35 43.55
N THR A 486 -15.92 -23.22 42.85
CA THR A 486 -16.67 -24.31 43.47
C THR A 486 -15.81 -25.55 43.70
N ASN A 487 -14.58 -25.55 43.17
CA ASN A 487 -13.69 -26.71 43.09
C ASN A 487 -14.37 -27.93 42.45
N GLU A 488 -15.24 -27.68 41.46
CA GLU A 488 -15.94 -28.70 40.67
C GLU A 488 -15.37 -28.74 39.25
N PRO A 489 -15.41 -29.90 38.56
CA PRO A 489 -14.98 -29.98 37.17
C PRO A 489 -15.91 -29.17 36.25
N ALA A 490 -15.33 -28.41 35.32
CA ALA A 490 -16.06 -27.65 34.31
C ALA A 490 -16.92 -28.54 33.39
N PRO A 491 -18.04 -28.01 32.84
CA PRO A 491 -18.65 -26.71 33.18
C PRO A 491 -19.45 -26.75 34.48
N VAL A 492 -19.37 -25.68 35.26
CA VAL A 492 -20.17 -25.46 36.49
C VAL A 492 -21.19 -24.38 36.20
N GLN A 493 -22.47 -24.72 36.34
CA GLN A 493 -23.56 -23.78 36.10
C GLN A 493 -23.71 -22.78 37.26
N LEU A 494 -24.28 -21.61 36.95
CA LEU A 494 -24.59 -20.57 37.94
C LEU A 494 -25.45 -21.06 39.12
N ASP A 495 -26.23 -22.12 38.95
CA ASP A 495 -27.01 -22.68 40.05
C ASP A 495 -26.12 -23.30 41.14
N ALA A 496 -25.04 -24.00 40.76
CA ALA A 496 -24.08 -24.57 41.70
C ALA A 496 -23.40 -23.47 42.54
N LEU A 497 -23.03 -22.34 41.92
CA LEU A 497 -22.55 -21.17 42.66
C LEU A 497 -23.59 -20.71 43.68
N PHE A 498 -24.83 -20.45 43.26
CA PHE A 498 -25.85 -19.95 44.17
C PHE A 498 -26.16 -20.91 45.32
N ARG A 499 -26.04 -22.23 45.13
CA ARG A 499 -26.18 -23.22 46.22
C ARG A 499 -25.09 -23.09 47.27
N GLN A 500 -23.88 -22.71 46.88
CA GLN A 500 -22.78 -22.47 47.83
C GLN A 500 -22.95 -21.12 48.53
N LEU A 501 -23.38 -20.10 47.79
CA LEU A 501 -23.53 -18.74 48.32
C LEU A 501 -24.73 -18.58 49.26
N ILE A 502 -25.81 -19.32 49.04
CA ILE A 502 -27.08 -19.15 49.75
C ILE A 502 -27.30 -20.35 50.66
N ASP A 503 -27.28 -20.13 51.98
CA ASP A 503 -27.73 -21.13 52.95
C ASP A 503 -29.25 -21.33 52.81
N CYS A 504 -29.62 -22.23 51.91
CA CYS A 504 -31.00 -22.51 51.59
C CYS A 504 -31.79 -23.06 52.78
N ALA A 505 -31.14 -23.72 53.74
CA ALA A 505 -31.80 -24.24 54.94
C ALA A 505 -32.16 -23.10 55.91
N ALA A 506 -31.25 -22.14 56.11
CA ALA A 506 -31.51 -20.93 56.86
C ALA A 506 -32.58 -20.08 56.18
N LEU A 507 -32.50 -19.91 54.85
CA LEU A 507 -33.46 -19.12 54.09
C LEU A 507 -34.87 -19.72 54.12
N ASP A 508 -35.00 -21.04 53.95
CA ASP A 508 -36.29 -21.74 54.06
C ASP A 508 -36.90 -21.55 55.46
N THR A 509 -36.07 -21.65 56.51
CA THR A 509 -36.50 -21.46 57.90
C THR A 509 -36.94 -20.02 58.17
N GLN A 510 -36.20 -19.04 57.67
CA GLN A 510 -36.45 -17.62 57.88
C GLN A 510 -37.71 -17.14 57.14
N LEU A 511 -37.95 -17.64 55.94
CA LEU A 511 -39.11 -17.29 55.12
C LEU A 511 -40.35 -18.16 55.41
N GLY A 512 -40.21 -19.18 56.27
CA GLY A 512 -41.29 -20.13 56.57
C GLY A 512 -41.68 -21.01 55.37
N LEU A 513 -40.72 -21.28 54.48
CA LEU A 513 -40.91 -22.15 53.31
C LEU A 513 -40.72 -23.62 53.70
N PRO A 514 -41.33 -24.57 52.97
CA PRO A 514 -41.03 -25.99 53.12
C PRO A 514 -39.52 -26.25 52.90
N MET A 515 -38.90 -27.11 53.73
CA MET A 515 -37.48 -27.47 53.56
C MET A 515 -37.19 -27.97 52.13
N GLY A 516 -36.15 -27.41 51.51
CA GLY A 516 -35.73 -27.68 50.14
C GLY A 516 -36.39 -26.76 49.09
N SER A 517 -37.24 -25.81 49.49
CA SER A 517 -37.93 -24.92 48.53
C SER A 517 -36.97 -23.92 47.90
N CYS A 518 -36.02 -23.39 48.67
CA CYS A 518 -34.95 -22.54 48.16
C CYS A 518 -34.17 -23.24 47.04
N ASP A 519 -33.72 -24.46 47.31
CA ASP A 519 -32.87 -25.23 46.39
C ASP A 519 -33.61 -25.66 45.12
N ALA A 520 -34.91 -25.97 45.24
CA ALA A 520 -35.75 -26.41 44.12
C ALA A 520 -36.36 -25.27 43.29
N THR A 521 -36.50 -24.08 43.88
CA THR A 521 -37.27 -22.98 43.26
C THR A 521 -36.48 -21.68 43.17
N ILE A 522 -35.89 -21.23 44.28
CA ILE A 522 -35.20 -19.93 44.34
C ILE A 522 -33.89 -20.00 43.55
N ILE A 523 -33.07 -21.02 43.78
CA ILE A 523 -31.78 -21.18 43.10
C ILE A 523 -31.94 -21.29 41.57
N PRO A 524 -32.79 -22.18 41.02
CA PRO A 524 -32.98 -22.25 39.57
C PRO A 524 -33.61 -20.99 38.99
N ALA A 525 -34.47 -20.28 39.74
CA ALA A 525 -35.06 -19.02 39.29
C ALA A 525 -34.02 -17.89 39.23
N LEU A 526 -33.13 -17.77 40.21
CA LEU A 526 -32.05 -16.78 40.22
C LEU A 526 -31.02 -17.07 39.12
N SER A 527 -30.57 -18.33 39.02
CA SER A 527 -29.68 -18.78 37.94
C SER A 527 -30.31 -18.57 36.57
N GLY A 528 -31.57 -19.00 36.38
CA GLY A 528 -32.30 -18.79 35.15
C GLY A 528 -32.51 -17.32 34.79
N LEU A 529 -32.78 -16.46 35.78
CA LEU A 529 -32.89 -15.02 35.58
C LEU A 529 -31.55 -14.43 35.14
N LEU A 530 -30.45 -14.69 35.86
CA LEU A 530 -29.14 -14.14 35.52
C LEU A 530 -28.65 -14.64 34.15
N ARG A 531 -28.80 -15.93 33.86
CA ARG A 531 -28.50 -16.49 32.53
C ARG A 531 -29.36 -15.85 31.46
N SER A 532 -30.67 -15.70 31.69
CA SER A 532 -31.56 -15.04 30.75
C SER A 532 -31.14 -13.59 30.54
N GLN A 533 -30.80 -12.84 31.60
CA GLN A 533 -30.36 -11.45 31.50
C GLN A 533 -29.07 -11.34 30.70
N LEU A 534 -28.06 -12.17 31.01
CA LEU A 534 -26.82 -12.26 30.24
C LEU A 534 -27.11 -12.53 28.76
N ILE A 535 -27.95 -13.52 28.46
CA ILE A 535 -28.32 -13.87 27.08
C ILE A 535 -29.16 -12.77 26.42
N THR A 536 -29.96 -11.99 27.15
CA THR A 536 -30.80 -10.92 26.59
C THR A 536 -30.09 -9.59 26.44
N ILE A 537 -28.88 -9.40 27.00
CA ILE A 537 -28.02 -8.24 26.65
C ILE A 537 -27.87 -8.15 25.13
N ASN A 538 -27.98 -9.28 24.43
CA ASN A 538 -27.98 -9.43 22.98
C ASN A 538 -29.21 -8.88 22.22
N ASP A 539 -30.29 -8.41 22.87
CA ASP A 539 -31.45 -7.86 22.13
C ASP A 539 -31.15 -6.41 21.63
N GLY A 540 -30.10 -6.25 20.81
CA GLY A 540 -29.69 -4.99 20.17
C GLY A 540 -28.19 -4.80 19.95
N THR A 541 -27.33 -5.63 20.57
CA THR A 541 -25.87 -5.47 20.59
C THR A 541 -25.10 -6.62 19.94
N ASP A 542 -25.72 -7.40 19.06
CA ASP A 542 -25.11 -8.62 18.50
C ASP A 542 -24.02 -8.35 17.46
N LEU A 543 -23.96 -7.09 17.03
CA LEU A 543 -23.09 -6.65 15.97
C LEU A 543 -22.04 -5.73 16.59
N LEU A 544 -20.84 -6.27 16.71
CA LEU A 544 -19.65 -5.46 16.97
C LEU A 544 -19.25 -4.80 15.65
N THR A 545 -19.42 -3.49 15.54
CA THR A 545 -18.99 -2.72 14.38
C THR A 545 -17.57 -2.22 14.60
N MET A 546 -16.65 -2.51 13.69
CA MET A 546 -15.23 -2.16 13.78
C MET A 546 -14.73 -1.45 12.52
N GLU A 547 -13.83 -0.50 12.70
CA GLU A 547 -13.04 0.15 11.66
C GLU A 547 -11.65 0.47 12.22
N GLY A 548 -10.62 0.54 11.38
CA GLY A 548 -9.27 0.66 11.91
C GLY A 548 -8.26 1.12 10.88
N GLN A 549 -7.01 1.15 11.31
CA GLN A 549 -5.87 1.39 10.43
C GLN A 549 -4.69 0.54 10.87
N VAL A 550 -3.77 0.27 9.95
CA VAL A 550 -2.56 -0.49 10.22
C VAL A 550 -1.47 -0.14 9.23
N THR A 551 -0.22 -0.22 9.67
CA THR A 551 0.94 -0.05 8.80
C THR A 551 1.39 -1.40 8.27
N VAL A 552 1.79 -1.44 6.99
CA VAL A 552 2.27 -2.66 6.34
C VAL A 552 3.77 -2.62 6.09
N ALA A 553 4.43 -3.76 6.21
CA ALA A 553 5.86 -3.90 5.89
C ALA A 553 6.15 -5.13 5.02
N ASP A 554 7.12 -4.97 4.12
CA ASP A 554 7.82 -6.02 3.35
C ASP A 554 9.16 -6.24 4.06
N GLU A 555 9.16 -7.02 5.15
CA GLU A 555 10.36 -7.26 5.97
C GLU A 555 11.44 -8.03 5.19
N TYR A 556 11.03 -8.84 4.22
CA TYR A 556 11.92 -9.46 3.25
C TYR A 556 11.66 -8.80 1.90
N PRO A 557 12.65 -8.21 1.20
CA PRO A 557 12.45 -7.43 -0.02
C PRO A 557 11.93 -8.32 -1.16
N ASN A 558 10.66 -8.66 -1.11
CA ASN A 558 10.08 -9.72 -1.91
C ASN A 558 8.75 -9.26 -2.52
N LEU A 559 8.40 -8.00 -2.27
CA LEU A 559 7.17 -7.33 -2.72
C LEU A 559 5.93 -8.00 -2.15
N LYS A 560 6.04 -8.58 -0.96
CA LYS A 560 4.89 -9.17 -0.26
C LYS A 560 4.77 -8.49 1.07
N VAL A 561 3.56 -8.07 1.41
CA VAL A 561 3.33 -7.66 2.79
C VAL A 561 3.56 -8.87 3.68
N ASP A 562 4.55 -8.78 4.55
CA ASP A 562 4.96 -9.82 5.49
C ASP A 562 4.37 -9.54 6.88
N ARG A 563 4.21 -8.26 7.23
CA ARG A 563 3.75 -7.82 8.55
C ARG A 563 2.73 -6.69 8.49
N LEU A 564 1.80 -6.73 9.43
CA LEU A 564 0.87 -5.68 9.81
C LEU A 564 1.24 -5.22 11.23
N TYR A 565 1.53 -3.94 11.44
CA TYR A 565 1.98 -3.41 12.73
C TYR A 565 1.40 -2.02 13.01
N ASP A 566 1.46 -1.59 14.26
CA ASP A 566 0.79 -0.36 14.75
C ASP A 566 -0.69 -0.33 14.39
N GLY A 567 -1.33 -1.50 14.40
CA GLY A 567 -2.75 -1.63 14.09
C GLY A 567 -3.58 -1.05 15.23
N VAL A 568 -4.57 -0.25 14.88
CA VAL A 568 -5.49 0.39 15.82
C VAL A 568 -6.93 0.13 15.40
N TRP A 569 -7.76 -0.22 16.37
CA TRP A 569 -9.20 -0.42 16.22
C TRP A 569 -9.99 0.69 16.86
N ASN A 570 -11.02 1.12 16.12
CA ASN A 570 -12.17 1.84 16.63
C ASN A 570 -13.38 0.92 16.50
N GLY A 571 -14.25 0.89 17.50
CA GLY A 571 -15.38 -0.03 17.48
C GLY A 571 -16.40 0.23 18.57
N TYR A 572 -17.61 -0.23 18.32
CA TYR A 572 -18.74 -0.13 19.24
C TYR A 572 -19.74 -1.26 18.98
N PHE A 573 -20.55 -1.56 19.98
CA PHE A 573 -21.68 -2.47 19.82
C PHE A 573 -22.92 -1.72 19.31
N GLY A 574 -23.49 -2.18 18.21
CA GLY A 574 -24.70 -1.60 17.62
C GLY A 574 -24.80 -1.80 16.11
N GLU A 575 -25.94 -1.41 15.55
CA GLU A 575 -26.17 -1.45 14.10
C GLU A 575 -25.26 -0.45 13.35
N ALA A 576 -24.86 -0.79 12.13
CA ALA A 576 -23.95 0.06 11.32
C ALA A 576 -24.56 1.42 10.97
N ASP A 577 -25.89 1.50 10.91
CA ASP A 577 -26.66 2.70 10.57
C ASP A 577 -26.86 3.63 11.78
N ASP A 578 -26.80 3.09 13.00
CA ASP A 578 -26.93 3.84 14.26
C ASP A 578 -25.58 4.38 14.72
N ARG A 579 -24.88 5.09 13.82
CA ARG A 579 -23.55 5.64 14.13
C ARG A 579 -23.67 6.58 15.35
N PRO A 580 -22.94 6.33 16.45
CA PRO A 580 -22.72 7.35 17.47
C PRO A 580 -22.10 8.59 16.81
N ASN A 581 -22.24 9.78 17.40
CA ASN A 581 -21.47 10.90 16.85
C ASN A 581 -19.98 10.52 16.87
N PRO A 582 -19.16 10.95 15.90
CA PRO A 582 -17.73 10.66 15.91
C PRO A 582 -17.01 11.10 17.19
N GLU A 583 -17.57 12.08 17.91
CA GLU A 583 -17.09 12.54 19.22
C GLU A 583 -17.42 11.58 20.37
N ASP A 584 -18.43 10.71 20.18
CA ASP A 584 -18.88 9.70 21.14
C ASP A 584 -18.21 8.34 20.90
N LEU A 585 -17.53 8.15 19.77
CA LEU A 585 -16.71 6.96 19.52
C LEU A 585 -15.47 7.04 20.41
N ILE A 586 -15.29 6.04 21.25
CA ILE A 586 -14.02 5.85 21.97
C ILE A 586 -12.96 5.59 20.92
N SER A 587 -12.05 6.56 20.77
CA SER A 587 -10.87 6.40 19.92
C SER A 587 -9.96 5.34 20.53
N GLU A 588 -9.49 4.40 19.71
CA GLU A 588 -8.50 3.39 20.11
C GLU A 588 -9.02 2.39 21.17
N VAL A 589 -10.13 1.72 20.86
CA VAL A 589 -10.64 0.61 21.69
C VAL A 589 -9.78 -0.65 21.63
N GLY A 590 -8.76 -0.69 20.78
CA GLY A 590 -7.82 -1.81 20.75
C GLY A 590 -6.66 -1.60 19.79
N THR A 591 -5.67 -2.47 19.91
CA THR A 591 -4.54 -2.56 18.98
C THR A 591 -4.47 -3.94 18.34
N PHE A 592 -3.72 -4.07 17.25
CA PHE A 592 -3.43 -5.37 16.67
C PHE A 592 -2.12 -5.39 15.91
N GLU A 593 -1.52 -6.57 15.84
CA GLU A 593 -0.38 -6.87 14.98
C GLU A 593 -0.62 -8.19 14.27
N GLY A 594 0.03 -8.39 13.12
CA GLY A 594 -0.08 -9.65 12.43
C GLY A 594 1.04 -9.97 11.47
N CYS A 595 1.22 -11.26 11.24
CA CYS A 595 2.29 -11.79 10.41
C CYS A 595 1.74 -12.76 9.38
N ARG A 596 2.28 -12.68 8.17
CA ARG A 596 1.89 -13.53 7.06
C ARG A 596 2.46 -14.93 7.22
N ASP A 597 1.64 -15.95 6.97
CA ASP A 597 2.01 -17.38 6.85
C ASP A 597 2.69 -18.05 8.08
N THR A 598 3.22 -17.30 9.06
CA THR A 598 3.85 -17.81 10.29
C THR A 598 3.35 -17.07 11.54
N GLU A 599 3.56 -17.67 12.71
CA GLU A 599 3.43 -16.93 13.99
C GLU A 599 4.42 -15.76 13.97
N CYS A 600 3.99 -14.60 14.50
CA CYS A 600 4.89 -13.49 14.78
C CYS A 600 5.92 -13.94 15.80
N ALA A 601 7.00 -14.58 15.34
CA ALA A 601 8.16 -14.83 16.15
C ALA A 601 8.67 -13.45 16.54
N LEU A 602 8.38 -13.03 17.78
CA LEU A 602 8.83 -11.78 18.37
C LEU A 602 10.25 -11.52 17.89
N LEU A 603 10.42 -10.55 17.01
CA LEU A 603 11.74 -10.22 16.49
C LEU A 603 12.61 -9.95 17.73
N PRO A 604 13.79 -10.59 17.86
CA PRO A 604 14.64 -10.46 19.05
C PRO A 604 15.01 -9.00 19.42
N GLY A 605 14.74 -8.03 18.53
CA GLY A 605 14.95 -6.60 18.74
C GLY A 605 13.97 -5.93 19.70
N ALA A 606 12.68 -6.29 19.72
CA ALA A 606 11.69 -5.62 20.57
C ALA A 606 11.95 -5.87 22.07
N MET A 607 12.40 -7.08 22.41
CA MET A 607 12.84 -7.38 23.77
C MET A 607 14.15 -6.67 24.17
N ALA A 608 15.03 -6.33 23.22
CA ALA A 608 16.29 -5.67 23.55
C ALA A 608 16.11 -4.20 23.96
N GLU A 609 15.10 -3.53 23.38
CA GLU A 609 14.78 -2.14 23.67
C GLU A 609 13.99 -1.99 24.98
N GLU A 610 13.02 -2.89 25.24
CA GLU A 610 12.33 -2.93 26.55
C GLU A 610 13.23 -3.41 27.70
N MET A 611 14.20 -4.29 27.45
CA MET A 611 15.15 -4.73 28.50
C MET A 611 16.26 -3.71 28.80
N GLY A 612 16.27 -2.53 28.17
CA GLY A 612 17.26 -1.49 28.45
C GLY A 612 18.71 -1.95 28.27
N MET A 613 18.95 -2.94 27.41
CA MET A 613 20.31 -3.38 27.08
C MET A 613 20.92 -2.39 26.11
N GLY A 614 21.42 -1.29 26.66
CA GLY A 614 22.18 -0.29 25.92
C GLY A 614 23.29 -0.94 25.12
N VAL A 615 23.16 -0.91 23.79
CA VAL A 615 24.23 -1.28 22.87
C VAL A 615 25.31 -0.23 23.03
N ASN A 616 26.35 -0.57 23.78
CA ASN A 616 27.55 0.26 23.88
C ASN A 616 28.28 0.18 22.53
N PRO A 617 28.64 1.32 21.91
CA PRO A 617 29.10 1.40 20.52
C PRO A 617 30.39 0.64 20.22
#